data_AF-A0A2D6GWY2-F1
#
_entry.id   AF-A0A2D6GWY2-F1
#
_cell.length_a   1.000
_cell.length_b   1.000
_cell.length_c   1.000
_cell.angle_alpha   90.00
_cell.angle_beta   90.00
_cell.angle_gamma   90.00
#
_symmetry.space_group_name_H-M   'P 1'
#
loop_
_entity.id
_entity.type
_entity.pdbx_description
1 polymer ?
#
loop_
_entity_poly.entity_id
_entity_poly.type
_entity_poly.pdbx_seq_one_letter_code
_entity_poly.pdbx_strand_id
1 'polypeptide(L)'
;MNVNIIHKYIVAGIVILVVLVGLGFFYINNVNSGYIAIADEIIETCKNEGYRPACYDVEIPKVMDRGLSMEEAFEVTKVVQDKDDAYLYCHVLGHYLAIKETAKDPSRWKEVVSRAPGGICSNGAIHGAFQERFRVESLPDAEIEELKLELEGVCEKRENWNPTPLEGATCTHAFGHLTMYVTDANIDKSLILCDEISNNTDGRDLRQLCYDGVFMQLYQPLEPDDFALIEGQEIETKSEAIAFCDQFDGEIRGACISESWPLWREDLQSNPQETVDFCSRLKNDPKEEKRCYTAIFYVLTALSNLDEEWVSNYCTGIEASRQPQCFANAASRMIETDWRNIDRAIALCKVADGFGVSDECYDELLLYSSYNFVIGSEEFDQLCDSLPDPWRGQCFARSIDI
;
A
#
# COMPACT_ATOMS: atom_id res chain seq x y z
N MET A 1 -56.84 -19.24 13.00
CA MET A 1 -56.00 -18.03 12.88
C MET A 1 -56.54 -17.19 11.73
N ASN A 2 -56.82 -15.91 11.96
CA ASN A 2 -57.65 -15.10 11.05
C ASN A 2 -56.79 -14.59 9.87
N VAL A 3 -57.04 -15.07 8.64
CA VAL A 3 -56.27 -14.75 7.43
C VAL A 3 -56.16 -13.24 7.20
N ASN A 4 -57.19 -12.48 7.57
CA ASN A 4 -57.22 -11.01 7.49
C ASN A 4 -56.23 -10.32 8.43
N ILE A 5 -55.87 -10.95 9.56
CA ILE A 5 -54.90 -10.40 10.50
C ILE A 5 -53.49 -10.58 9.92
N ILE A 6 -53.18 -11.76 9.38
CA ILE A 6 -51.88 -12.07 8.76
C ILE A 6 -51.63 -11.14 7.56
N HIS A 7 -52.63 -10.93 6.71
CA HIS A 7 -52.50 -10.06 5.53
C HIS A 7 -52.19 -8.59 5.90
N LYS A 8 -52.81 -8.06 6.96
CA LYS A 8 -52.54 -6.69 7.43
C LYS A 8 -51.10 -6.51 7.93
N TYR A 9 -50.57 -7.50 8.65
CA TYR A 9 -49.18 -7.45 9.12
C TYR A 9 -48.19 -7.58 7.97
N ILE A 10 -48.47 -8.41 6.96
CA ILE A 10 -47.63 -8.52 5.75
C ILE A 10 -47.59 -7.18 5.00
N VAL A 11 -48.75 -6.57 4.75
CA VAL A 11 -48.81 -5.27 4.04
C VAL A 11 -48.10 -4.16 4.83
N ALA A 12 -48.31 -4.09 6.14
CA ALA A 12 -47.61 -3.12 6.98
C ALA A 12 -46.09 -3.33 6.98
N GLY A 13 -45.63 -4.59 7.03
CA GLY A 13 -44.22 -4.94 6.94
C GLY A 13 -43.58 -4.53 5.61
N ILE A 14 -44.28 -4.74 4.48
CA ILE A 14 -43.82 -4.32 3.15
C ILE A 14 -43.72 -2.79 3.06
N VAL A 15 -44.72 -2.05 3.57
CA VAL A 15 -44.69 -0.58 3.55
C VAL A 15 -43.52 -0.04 4.38
N ILE A 16 -43.28 -0.61 5.57
CA ILE A 16 -42.14 -0.21 6.40
C ILE A 16 -40.82 -0.51 5.68
N LEU A 17 -40.68 -1.69 5.07
CA LEU A 17 -39.48 -2.05 4.32
C LEU A 17 -39.23 -1.10 3.15
N VAL A 18 -40.26 -0.76 2.36
CA VAL A 18 -40.14 0.18 1.23
C VAL A 18 -39.75 1.58 1.70
N VAL A 19 -40.31 2.05 2.82
CA VAL A 19 -39.94 3.36 3.41
C VAL A 19 -38.49 3.34 3.89
N LEU A 20 -38.05 2.27 4.57
CA LEU A 20 -36.66 2.14 5.03
C LEU A 20 -35.68 2.07 3.87
N VAL A 21 -35.99 1.32 2.81
CA VAL A 21 -35.19 1.27 1.58
C VAL A 21 -35.15 2.63 0.89
N GLY A 22 -36.28 3.33 0.80
CA GLY A 22 -36.36 4.67 0.20
C GLY A 22 -35.57 5.72 0.98
N LEU A 23 -35.66 5.70 2.32
CA LEU A 23 -34.86 6.58 3.18
C LEU A 23 -33.37 6.24 3.11
N GLY A 24 -33.01 4.96 3.06
CA GLY A 24 -31.64 4.51 2.86
C GLY A 24 -31.07 5.00 1.53
N PHE A 25 -31.82 4.84 0.43
CA PHE A 25 -31.41 5.31 -0.90
C PHE A 25 -31.27 6.84 -0.95
N PHE A 26 -32.20 7.58 -0.34
CA PHE A 26 -32.12 9.03 -0.24
C PHE A 26 -30.91 9.49 0.58
N TYR A 27 -30.62 8.82 1.69
CA TYR A 27 -29.46 9.11 2.53
C TYR A 27 -28.15 8.85 1.77
N ILE A 28 -28.00 7.67 1.14
CA ILE A 28 -26.81 7.32 0.35
C ILE A 28 -26.57 8.31 -0.78
N ASN A 29 -27.61 8.67 -1.54
CA ASN A 29 -27.47 9.63 -2.63
C ASN A 29 -27.08 11.04 -2.13
N ASN A 30 -27.61 11.48 -0.99
CA ASN A 30 -27.24 12.77 -0.42
C ASN A 30 -25.79 12.77 0.06
N VAL A 31 -25.33 11.71 0.73
CA VAL A 31 -23.94 11.58 1.19
C VAL A 31 -22.98 11.61 -0.01
N ASN A 32 -23.25 10.81 -1.04
CA ASN A 32 -22.45 10.80 -2.27
C ASN A 32 -22.43 12.17 -2.96
N SER A 33 -23.56 12.88 -3.00
CA SER A 33 -23.61 14.24 -3.56
C SER A 33 -22.73 15.23 -2.77
N GLY A 34 -22.57 15.02 -1.46
CA GLY A 34 -21.69 15.81 -0.60
C GLY A 34 -20.21 15.60 -0.94
N TYR A 35 -19.78 14.36 -1.09
CA TYR A 35 -18.39 14.05 -1.47
C TYR A 35 -18.04 14.55 -2.87
N ILE A 36 -18.97 14.45 -3.82
CA ILE A 36 -18.80 15.00 -5.17
C ILE A 36 -18.52 16.50 -5.14
N ALA A 37 -19.29 17.27 -4.36
CA ALA A 37 -19.11 18.71 -4.24
C ALA A 37 -17.77 19.09 -3.57
N ILE A 38 -17.35 18.34 -2.55
CA ILE A 38 -16.05 18.55 -1.89
C ILE A 38 -14.90 18.21 -2.86
N ALA A 39 -14.99 17.09 -3.58
CA ALA A 39 -13.99 16.72 -4.58
C ALA A 39 -13.88 17.76 -5.70
N ASP A 40 -15.01 18.32 -6.18
CA ASP A 40 -15.00 19.40 -7.18
C ASP A 40 -14.29 20.67 -6.66
N GLU A 41 -14.52 21.04 -5.39
CA GLU A 41 -13.83 22.15 -4.74
C GLU A 41 -12.30 21.92 -4.68
N ILE A 42 -11.88 20.71 -4.31
CA ILE A 42 -10.47 20.32 -4.23
C ILE A 42 -9.81 20.32 -5.62
N ILE A 43 -10.46 19.72 -6.63
CA ILE A 43 -9.97 19.69 -8.01
C ILE A 43 -9.82 21.11 -8.55
N GLU A 44 -10.81 21.96 -8.34
CA GLU A 44 -10.76 23.37 -8.76
C GLU A 44 -9.62 24.14 -8.08
N THR A 45 -9.34 23.83 -6.81
CA THR A 45 -8.21 24.40 -6.06
C THR A 45 -6.87 23.96 -6.66
N CYS A 46 -6.71 22.68 -6.96
CA CYS A 46 -5.45 22.10 -7.42
C CYS A 46 -5.20 22.22 -8.94
N LYS A 47 -6.19 22.65 -9.74
CA LYS A 47 -6.11 22.58 -11.22
C LYS A 47 -4.93 23.32 -11.87
N ASN A 48 -4.38 24.33 -11.20
CA ASN A 48 -3.30 25.16 -11.74
C ASN A 48 -1.91 24.76 -11.18
N GLU A 49 -1.85 23.74 -10.32
CA GLU A 49 -0.60 23.28 -9.74
C GLU A 49 0.23 22.51 -10.78
N GLY A 50 1.55 22.73 -10.75
CA GLY A 50 2.47 22.07 -11.68
C GLY A 50 2.52 20.55 -11.49
N TYR A 51 2.24 20.08 -10.27
CA TYR A 51 2.09 18.68 -9.93
C TYR A 51 0.88 18.51 -9.01
N ARG A 52 -0.28 18.23 -9.61
CA ARG A 52 -1.56 18.12 -8.91
C ARG A 52 -1.60 17.11 -7.76
N PRO A 53 -0.96 15.91 -7.85
CA PRO A 53 -0.94 14.94 -6.74
C PRO A 53 -0.48 15.52 -5.40
N ALA A 54 0.61 16.29 -5.39
CA ALA A 54 1.08 16.91 -4.15
C ALA A 54 0.06 17.91 -3.55
N CYS A 55 -0.73 18.58 -4.39
CA CYS A 55 -1.82 19.43 -3.92
C CYS A 55 -2.96 18.59 -3.33
N TYR A 56 -3.33 17.47 -3.95
CA TYR A 56 -4.34 16.57 -3.42
C TYR A 56 -3.96 15.96 -2.08
N ASP A 57 -2.70 15.55 -1.93
CA ASP A 57 -2.14 15.07 -0.66
C ASP A 57 -2.28 16.12 0.46
N VAL A 58 -2.33 17.42 0.15
CA VAL A 58 -2.49 18.51 1.11
C VAL A 58 -3.95 18.93 1.33
N GLU A 59 -4.75 19.02 0.28
CA GLU A 59 -6.13 19.53 0.37
C GLU A 59 -7.11 18.49 0.90
N ILE A 60 -6.96 17.21 0.55
CA ILE A 60 -7.88 16.16 1.01
C ILE A 60 -7.86 16.02 2.54
N PRO A 61 -6.73 15.97 3.25
CA PRO A 61 -6.72 15.86 4.71
C PRO A 61 -7.41 17.02 5.45
N LYS A 62 -7.57 18.20 4.81
CA LYS A 62 -8.28 19.35 5.41
C LYS A 62 -9.78 19.11 5.56
N VAL A 63 -10.35 18.16 4.81
CA VAL A 63 -11.78 17.83 4.96
C VAL A 63 -12.10 17.24 6.33
N MET A 64 -11.11 16.60 6.98
CA MET A 64 -11.26 16.11 8.35
C MET A 64 -11.41 17.25 9.37
N ASP A 65 -10.83 18.44 9.11
CA ASP A 65 -11.03 19.63 9.94
C ASP A 65 -12.45 20.21 9.81
N ARG A 66 -13.14 19.84 8.72
CA ARG A 66 -14.55 20.20 8.46
C ARG A 66 -15.52 19.19 9.07
N GLY A 67 -15.02 18.18 9.79
CA GLY A 67 -15.80 17.20 10.53
C GLY A 67 -15.97 15.84 9.84
N LEU A 68 -15.33 15.62 8.69
CA LEU A 68 -15.31 14.29 8.06
C LEU A 68 -14.41 13.32 8.85
N SER A 69 -14.77 12.05 8.84
CA SER A 69 -13.90 10.97 9.32
C SER A 69 -12.76 10.67 8.33
N MET A 70 -11.78 9.88 8.76
CA MET A 70 -10.71 9.38 7.89
C MET A 70 -11.28 8.58 6.70
N GLU A 71 -12.25 7.70 6.97
CA GLU A 71 -12.92 6.88 5.98
C GLU A 71 -13.71 7.72 4.97
N GLU A 72 -14.42 8.75 5.44
CA GLU A 72 -15.11 9.70 4.56
C GLU A 72 -14.13 10.52 3.70
N ALA A 73 -12.93 10.82 4.21
CA ALA A 73 -11.88 11.46 3.42
C ALA A 73 -11.36 10.54 2.30
N PHE A 74 -11.23 9.22 2.55
CA PHE A 74 -10.94 8.25 1.49
C PHE A 74 -12.04 8.16 0.43
N GLU A 75 -13.31 8.32 0.81
CA GLU A 75 -14.40 8.41 -0.19
C GLU A 75 -14.27 9.67 -1.06
N VAL A 76 -13.85 10.81 -0.49
CA VAL A 76 -13.52 12.00 -1.27
C VAL A 76 -12.33 11.73 -2.21
N THR A 77 -11.28 11.05 -1.74
CA THR A 77 -10.14 10.62 -2.56
C THR A 77 -10.58 9.82 -3.78
N LYS A 78 -11.44 8.80 -3.57
CA LYS A 78 -11.95 7.98 -4.67
C LYS A 78 -12.60 8.83 -5.76
N VAL A 79 -13.44 9.79 -5.37
CA VAL A 79 -14.11 10.70 -6.31
C VAL A 79 -13.11 11.63 -7.02
N VAL A 80 -12.06 12.09 -6.36
CA VAL A 80 -10.99 12.86 -7.01
C VAL A 80 -10.30 12.01 -8.08
N GLN A 81 -9.93 10.77 -7.75
CA GLN A 81 -9.24 9.85 -8.68
C GLN A 81 -10.12 9.45 -9.87
N ASP A 82 -11.42 9.27 -9.67
CA ASP A 82 -12.37 8.99 -10.75
C ASP A 82 -12.51 10.16 -11.74
N LYS A 83 -12.25 11.39 -11.27
CA LYS A 83 -12.35 12.63 -12.07
C LYS A 83 -11.02 13.10 -12.64
N ASP A 84 -9.91 12.69 -12.06
CA ASP A 84 -8.56 13.11 -12.44
C ASP A 84 -7.57 11.95 -12.38
N ASP A 85 -7.25 11.42 -13.57
CA ASP A 85 -6.31 10.32 -13.77
C ASP A 85 -4.85 10.68 -13.46
N ALA A 86 -4.56 11.96 -13.22
CA ALA A 86 -3.25 12.37 -12.74
C ALA A 86 -2.98 11.95 -11.28
N TYR A 87 -3.99 11.46 -10.54
CA TYR A 87 -3.88 11.14 -9.11
C TYR A 87 -4.13 9.66 -8.76
N LEU A 88 -3.71 8.72 -9.59
CA LEU A 88 -3.96 7.29 -9.34
C LEU A 88 -3.18 6.74 -8.14
N TYR A 89 -1.99 7.29 -7.89
CA TYR A 89 -1.16 6.90 -6.75
C TYR A 89 -1.35 7.85 -5.55
N CYS A 90 -1.95 7.36 -4.46
CA CYS A 90 -2.31 8.16 -3.27
C CYS A 90 -1.71 7.64 -1.96
N HIS A 91 -0.58 6.92 -2.01
CA HIS A 91 0.01 6.30 -0.81
C HIS A 91 0.36 7.32 0.29
N VAL A 92 0.99 8.44 -0.08
CA VAL A 92 1.38 9.52 0.85
C VAL A 92 0.15 10.15 1.50
N LEU A 93 -0.92 10.39 0.75
CA LEU A 93 -2.21 10.81 1.33
C LEU A 93 -2.71 9.83 2.39
N GLY A 94 -2.59 8.53 2.13
CA GLY A 94 -2.95 7.50 3.09
C GLY A 94 -2.26 7.71 4.44
N HIS A 95 -0.96 8.04 4.42
CA HIS A 95 -0.20 8.38 5.64
C HIS A 95 -0.84 9.59 6.33
N TYR A 96 -1.02 10.70 5.61
CA TYR A 96 -1.52 11.96 6.19
C TYR A 96 -2.92 11.82 6.82
N LEU A 97 -3.82 11.06 6.18
CA LEU A 97 -5.15 10.82 6.73
C LEU A 97 -5.08 10.03 8.06
N ALA A 98 -4.26 8.99 8.10
CA ALA A 98 -4.11 8.17 9.31
C ALA A 98 -3.33 8.87 10.42
N ILE A 99 -2.28 9.63 10.08
CA ILE A 99 -1.55 10.50 11.03
C ILE A 99 -2.54 11.44 11.71
N LYS A 100 -3.38 12.13 10.92
CA LYS A 100 -4.36 13.07 11.45
C LYS A 100 -5.44 12.41 12.31
N GLU A 101 -5.84 11.19 11.99
CA GLU A 101 -6.77 10.42 12.81
C GLU A 101 -6.13 9.98 14.13
N THR A 102 -4.90 9.44 14.08
CA THR A 102 -4.16 9.00 15.27
C THR A 102 -3.83 10.16 16.20
N ALA A 103 -3.52 11.34 15.66
CA ALA A 103 -3.23 12.55 16.44
C ALA A 103 -4.41 12.99 17.34
N LYS A 104 -5.64 12.55 17.05
CA LYS A 104 -6.82 12.81 17.90
C LYS A 104 -6.72 12.09 19.25
N ASP A 105 -6.15 10.89 19.27
CA ASP A 105 -5.87 10.08 20.46
C ASP A 105 -4.81 9.00 20.14
N PRO A 106 -3.50 9.29 20.35
CA PRO A 106 -2.43 8.37 20.01
C PRO A 106 -2.54 7.01 20.71
N SER A 107 -3.21 6.91 21.87
CA SER A 107 -3.39 5.64 22.57
C SER A 107 -4.28 4.64 21.81
N ARG A 108 -5.08 5.13 20.86
CA ARG A 108 -6.02 4.34 20.04
C ARG A 108 -5.50 4.03 18.64
N TRP A 109 -4.23 4.26 18.36
CA TRP A 109 -3.62 4.02 17.04
C TRP A 109 -3.90 2.60 16.47
N LYS A 110 -3.93 1.55 17.30
CA LYS A 110 -4.26 0.17 16.86
C LYS A 110 -5.67 0.05 16.27
N GLU A 111 -6.59 0.91 16.72
CA GLU A 111 -7.94 1.03 16.17
C GLU A 111 -7.93 1.77 14.84
N VAL A 112 -7.12 2.82 14.70
CA VAL A 112 -6.94 3.53 13.43
C VAL A 112 -6.39 2.58 12.37
N VAL A 113 -5.39 1.76 12.69
CA VAL A 113 -4.88 0.70 11.81
C VAL A 113 -6.00 -0.25 11.37
N SER A 114 -6.87 -0.70 12.28
CA SER A 114 -7.97 -1.61 11.93
C SER A 114 -9.08 -0.97 11.09
N ARG A 115 -9.15 0.37 11.07
CA ARG A 115 -10.12 1.16 10.30
C ARG A 115 -9.55 1.65 8.97
N ALA A 116 -8.25 1.52 8.75
CA ALA A 116 -7.61 1.84 7.48
C ALA A 116 -8.28 1.04 6.36
N PRO A 117 -8.82 1.69 5.32
CA PRO A 117 -9.41 0.97 4.21
C PRO A 117 -8.34 0.13 3.49
N GLY A 118 -8.59 -1.18 3.36
CA GLY A 118 -7.73 -2.09 2.62
C GLY A 118 -7.87 -1.93 1.11
N GLY A 119 -6.80 -2.22 0.37
CA GLY A 119 -6.83 -2.29 -1.11
C GLY A 119 -6.99 -0.92 -1.79
N ILE A 120 -6.69 0.17 -1.09
CA ILE A 120 -6.67 1.54 -1.61
C ILE A 120 -5.43 2.28 -1.11
N CYS A 121 -4.89 3.17 -1.94
CA CYS A 121 -3.67 3.94 -1.68
C CYS A 121 -2.49 3.07 -1.20
N SER A 122 -2.34 1.85 -1.72
CA SER A 122 -1.29 0.90 -1.30
C SER A 122 -1.20 0.76 0.23
N ASN A 123 -2.35 0.75 0.92
CA ASN A 123 -2.47 0.63 2.38
C ASN A 123 -1.68 1.69 3.19
N GLY A 124 -1.42 2.88 2.62
CA GLY A 124 -0.62 3.93 3.27
C GLY A 124 -1.15 4.38 4.64
N ALA A 125 -2.46 4.23 4.89
CA ALA A 125 -3.05 4.54 6.20
C ALA A 125 -2.55 3.64 7.33
N ILE A 126 -2.13 2.41 7.04
CA ILE A 126 -1.51 1.55 8.05
C ILE A 126 -0.21 2.21 8.54
N HIS A 127 0.65 2.67 7.62
CA HIS A 127 1.93 3.33 7.95
C HIS A 127 1.73 4.59 8.80
N GLY A 128 0.85 5.49 8.36
CA GLY A 128 0.65 6.77 9.06
C GLY A 128 0.15 6.62 10.49
N ALA A 129 -0.66 5.59 10.77
CA ALA A 129 -1.11 5.33 12.14
C ALA A 129 0.04 4.89 13.07
N PHE A 130 1.00 4.12 12.56
CA PHE A 130 2.20 3.72 13.30
C PHE A 130 3.13 4.90 13.54
N GLN A 131 3.44 5.66 12.49
CA GLN A 131 4.35 6.79 12.57
C GLN A 131 3.88 7.80 13.62
N GLU A 132 2.60 8.19 13.60
CA GLU A 132 2.08 9.19 14.54
C GLU A 132 2.15 8.75 16.01
N ARG A 133 1.89 7.47 16.32
CA ARG A 133 1.91 6.98 17.71
C ARG A 133 3.26 7.21 18.38
N PHE A 134 4.35 7.05 17.63
CA PHE A 134 5.71 7.04 18.18
C PHE A 134 6.54 8.26 17.79
N ARG A 135 6.02 9.12 16.90
CA ARG A 135 6.56 10.46 16.66
C ARG A 135 6.57 11.33 17.91
N VAL A 136 5.56 11.20 18.77
CA VAL A 136 5.39 12.02 19.99
C VAL A 136 6.25 11.51 21.15
N GLU A 137 6.71 10.26 21.11
CA GLU A 137 7.44 9.58 22.17
C GLU A 137 8.61 8.76 21.58
N SER A 138 9.79 9.37 21.47
CA SER A 138 11.03 8.62 21.30
C SER A 138 11.36 7.90 22.61
N LEU A 139 11.76 6.64 22.54
CA LEU A 139 12.10 5.82 23.70
C LEU A 139 13.57 5.32 23.62
N PRO A 140 14.57 6.20 23.45
CA PRO A 140 15.96 5.81 23.17
C PRO A 140 16.60 4.96 24.28
N ASP A 141 16.10 5.15 25.51
CA ASP A 141 16.53 4.45 26.72
C ASP A 141 15.66 3.23 27.06
N ALA A 142 14.54 3.00 26.34
CA ALA A 142 13.74 1.80 26.57
C ALA A 142 14.49 0.57 26.12
N GLU A 143 14.40 -0.48 26.93
CA GLU A 143 14.97 -1.76 26.57
C GLU A 143 14.13 -2.42 25.48
N ILE A 144 14.77 -3.18 24.60
CA ILE A 144 14.12 -3.89 23.49
C ILE A 144 12.93 -4.74 23.97
N GLU A 145 13.03 -5.33 25.17
CA GLU A 145 11.97 -6.13 25.77
C GLU A 145 10.71 -5.32 26.14
N GLU A 146 10.86 -4.04 26.52
CA GLU A 146 9.72 -3.17 26.81
C GLU A 146 8.98 -2.81 25.52
N LEU A 147 9.73 -2.45 24.47
CA LEU A 147 9.19 -2.15 23.15
C LEU A 147 8.51 -3.39 22.54
N LYS A 148 9.14 -4.55 22.66
CA LYS A 148 8.59 -5.83 22.17
C LYS A 148 7.20 -6.11 22.73
N LEU A 149 6.98 -5.90 24.02
CA LEU A 149 5.68 -6.13 24.67
C LEU A 149 4.57 -5.20 24.13
N GLU A 150 4.88 -3.98 23.71
CA GLU A 150 3.89 -3.07 23.13
C GLU A 150 3.50 -3.45 21.69
N LEU A 151 4.46 -4.02 20.96
CA LEU A 151 4.40 -4.29 19.52
C LEU A 151 4.01 -5.72 19.17
N GLU A 152 4.16 -6.67 20.09
CA GLU A 152 3.84 -8.07 19.88
C GLU A 152 2.38 -8.26 19.44
N GLY A 153 2.18 -9.04 18.36
CA GLY A 153 0.86 -9.35 17.81
C GLY A 153 0.11 -8.17 17.19
N VAL A 154 0.71 -6.97 17.10
CA VAL A 154 0.03 -5.82 16.49
C VAL A 154 -0.19 -6.02 15.01
N CYS A 155 0.66 -6.78 14.30
CA CYS A 155 0.46 -7.09 12.89
C CYS A 155 -0.31 -8.40 12.63
N GLU A 156 -0.82 -9.02 13.69
CA GLU A 156 -1.58 -10.26 13.64
C GLU A 156 -3.09 -10.08 13.86
N LYS A 157 -3.84 -11.11 13.48
CA LYS A 157 -5.29 -11.16 13.66
C LYS A 157 -5.70 -10.93 15.12
N ARG A 158 -6.67 -10.04 15.31
CA ARG A 158 -7.31 -9.71 16.61
C ARG A 158 -8.81 -9.53 16.44
N GLU A 159 -9.54 -9.35 17.55
CA GLU A 159 -11.02 -9.31 17.57
C GLU A 159 -11.63 -8.35 16.52
N ASN A 160 -10.99 -7.20 16.28
CA ASN A 160 -11.49 -6.17 15.35
C ASN A 160 -10.58 -5.97 14.12
N TRP A 161 -9.68 -6.91 13.84
CA TRP A 161 -8.79 -6.79 12.68
C TRP A 161 -8.36 -8.17 12.20
N ASN A 162 -8.71 -8.48 10.96
CA ASN A 162 -8.39 -9.73 10.29
C ASN A 162 -7.68 -9.39 8.97
N PRO A 163 -6.39 -9.03 9.03
CA PRO A 163 -5.69 -8.48 7.88
C PRO A 163 -5.57 -9.51 6.76
N THR A 164 -5.61 -9.03 5.52
CA THR A 164 -5.09 -9.80 4.39
C THR A 164 -3.59 -10.01 4.56
N PRO A 165 -3.00 -11.00 3.86
CA PRO A 165 -1.56 -11.19 3.87
C PRO A 165 -0.76 -9.93 3.49
N LEU A 166 -1.27 -9.11 2.55
CA LEU A 166 -0.70 -7.82 2.21
C LEU A 166 -0.81 -6.81 3.36
N GLU A 167 -1.99 -6.64 3.98
CA GLU A 167 -2.15 -5.69 5.09
C GLU A 167 -1.23 -6.05 6.27
N GLY A 168 -1.05 -7.35 6.54
CA GLY A 168 -0.08 -7.83 7.52
C GLY A 168 1.37 -7.51 7.13
N ALA A 169 1.72 -7.66 5.85
CA ALA A 169 3.04 -7.31 5.32
C ALA A 169 3.31 -5.79 5.37
N THR A 170 2.33 -4.97 4.96
CA THR A 170 2.35 -3.50 5.10
C THR A 170 2.52 -3.09 6.56
N CYS A 171 1.81 -3.75 7.48
CA CYS A 171 1.94 -3.50 8.91
C CYS A 171 3.37 -3.80 9.40
N THR A 172 3.96 -4.94 9.01
CA THR A 172 5.35 -5.25 9.38
C THR A 172 6.35 -4.31 8.74
N HIS A 173 6.11 -3.82 7.52
CA HIS A 173 6.94 -2.78 6.92
C HIS A 173 6.85 -1.47 7.72
N ALA A 174 5.65 -1.06 8.15
CA ALA A 174 5.47 0.10 9.04
C ALA A 174 6.24 -0.03 10.35
N PHE A 175 6.42 -1.26 10.87
CA PHE A 175 7.29 -1.46 12.03
C PHE A 175 8.74 -1.08 11.77
N GLY A 176 9.26 -1.25 10.55
CA GLY A 176 10.61 -0.81 10.22
C GLY A 176 10.79 0.69 10.38
N HIS A 177 9.81 1.48 9.92
CA HIS A 177 9.81 2.93 10.16
C HIS A 177 9.74 3.25 11.65
N LEU A 178 8.85 2.55 12.36
CA LEU A 178 8.68 2.71 13.79
C LEU A 178 9.97 2.45 14.56
N THR A 179 10.71 1.40 14.23
CA THR A 179 11.92 1.02 14.99
C THR A 179 12.96 2.16 14.95
N MET A 180 13.01 2.91 13.85
CA MET A 180 13.83 4.11 13.74
C MET A 180 13.41 5.22 14.71
N TYR A 181 12.10 5.45 14.90
CA TYR A 181 11.62 6.45 15.87
C TYR A 181 11.93 6.06 17.32
N VAL A 182 11.66 4.82 17.70
CA VAL A 182 11.83 4.38 19.09
C VAL A 182 13.30 4.17 19.47
N THR A 183 14.18 3.96 18.49
CA THR A 183 15.62 3.79 18.72
C THR A 183 16.45 5.04 18.44
N ASP A 184 15.81 6.20 18.17
CA ASP A 184 16.48 7.47 17.85
C ASP A 184 17.42 7.33 16.65
N ALA A 185 16.87 6.80 15.55
CA ALA A 185 17.52 6.48 14.30
C ALA A 185 18.77 5.58 14.42
N ASN A 186 18.85 4.76 15.47
CA ASN A 186 19.95 3.79 15.59
C ASN A 186 19.67 2.56 14.72
N ILE A 187 20.31 2.50 13.54
CA ILE A 187 20.13 1.44 12.55
C ILE A 187 20.37 0.05 13.15
N ASP A 188 21.48 -0.15 13.88
CA ASP A 188 21.80 -1.47 14.46
C ASP A 188 20.73 -1.94 15.46
N LYS A 189 20.29 -1.06 16.37
CA LYS A 189 19.21 -1.36 17.31
C LYS A 189 17.89 -1.61 16.59
N SER A 190 17.59 -0.83 15.54
CA SER A 190 16.38 -0.99 14.74
C SER A 190 16.31 -2.35 14.05
N LEU A 191 17.41 -2.80 13.47
CA LEU A 191 17.52 -4.10 12.81
C LEU A 191 17.39 -5.26 13.82
N ILE A 192 18.01 -5.15 15.00
CA ILE A 192 17.83 -6.12 16.09
C ILE A 192 16.37 -6.19 16.52
N LEU A 193 15.70 -5.04 16.66
CA LEU A 193 14.28 -5.02 17.00
C LEU A 193 13.43 -5.69 15.91
N CYS A 194 13.74 -5.45 14.63
CA CYS A 194 13.09 -6.16 13.51
C CYS A 194 13.25 -7.69 13.61
N ASP A 195 14.42 -8.19 14.00
CA ASP A 195 14.65 -9.64 14.21
C ASP A 195 13.74 -10.23 15.30
N GLU A 196 13.47 -9.46 16.35
CA GLU A 196 12.72 -9.90 17.52
C GLU A 196 11.20 -9.87 17.32
N ILE A 197 10.68 -8.98 16.46
CA ILE A 197 9.23 -8.70 16.37
C ILE A 197 8.58 -9.09 15.03
N SER A 198 9.36 -9.39 14.00
CA SER A 198 8.82 -9.63 12.65
C SER A 198 8.50 -11.10 12.35
N ASN A 199 8.63 -11.98 13.34
CA ASN A 199 8.20 -13.36 13.23
C ASN A 199 6.71 -13.43 13.59
N ASN A 200 5.88 -13.76 12.61
CA ASN A 200 4.45 -13.94 12.87
C ASN A 200 4.15 -15.32 13.47
N THR A 201 3.10 -15.40 14.28
CA THR A 201 2.58 -16.66 14.86
C THR A 201 2.11 -17.66 13.81
N ASP A 202 1.87 -17.22 12.57
CA ASP A 202 1.53 -18.08 11.42
C ASP A 202 2.75 -18.72 10.73
N GLY A 203 3.97 -18.43 11.22
CA GLY A 203 5.22 -19.01 10.73
C GLY A 203 5.82 -18.30 9.52
N ARG A 204 5.25 -17.17 9.07
CA ARG A 204 5.89 -16.32 8.07
C ARG A 204 7.06 -15.54 8.65
N ASP A 205 8.15 -15.51 7.90
CA ASP A 205 9.30 -14.65 8.17
C ASP A 205 9.12 -13.33 7.41
N LEU A 206 8.80 -12.26 8.14
CA LEU A 206 8.57 -10.93 7.57
C LEU A 206 9.69 -9.94 7.93
N ARG A 207 10.84 -10.43 8.43
CA ARG A 207 11.97 -9.58 8.84
C ARG A 207 12.45 -8.67 7.74
N GLN A 208 12.54 -9.20 6.52
CA GLN A 208 12.90 -8.42 5.34
C GLN A 208 12.04 -7.16 5.16
N LEU A 209 10.72 -7.25 5.35
CA LEU A 209 9.81 -6.11 5.20
C LEU A 209 10.07 -5.04 6.28
N CYS A 210 10.40 -5.48 7.50
CA CYS A 210 10.80 -4.57 8.57
C CYS A 210 12.13 -3.89 8.23
N TYR A 211 13.12 -4.61 7.70
CA TYR A 211 14.37 -3.99 7.23
C TYR A 211 14.11 -2.95 6.13
N ASP A 212 13.18 -3.22 5.21
CA ASP A 212 12.78 -2.25 4.18
C ASP A 212 12.25 -0.96 4.81
N GLY A 213 11.39 -1.04 5.82
CA GLY A 213 10.91 0.15 6.52
C GLY A 213 12.04 0.93 7.21
N VAL A 214 13.02 0.24 7.81
CA VAL A 214 14.20 0.87 8.44
C VAL A 214 15.00 1.68 7.42
N PHE A 215 15.35 1.07 6.29
CA PHE A 215 16.15 1.75 5.27
C PHE A 215 15.32 2.76 4.45
N MET A 216 14.02 2.53 4.26
CA MET A 216 13.12 3.52 3.65
C MET A 216 13.08 4.78 4.50
N GLN A 217 13.02 4.68 5.84
CA GLN A 217 13.09 5.85 6.72
C GLN A 217 14.37 6.67 6.52
N LEU A 218 15.50 6.00 6.22
CA LEU A 218 16.79 6.65 6.00
C LEU A 218 16.88 7.34 4.62
N TYR A 219 16.40 6.68 3.56
CA TYR A 219 16.55 7.16 2.18
C TYR A 219 15.38 7.99 1.68
N GLN A 220 14.20 7.86 2.28
CA GLN A 220 12.93 8.40 1.81
C GLN A 220 12.15 9.14 2.92
N PRO A 221 12.77 10.04 3.71
CA PRO A 221 12.03 10.86 4.68
C PRO A 221 10.95 11.69 3.97
N LEU A 222 9.75 11.76 4.54
CA LEU A 222 8.59 12.44 3.95
C LEU A 222 8.24 13.73 4.69
N GLU A 223 8.18 13.67 6.02
CA GLU A 223 7.77 14.77 6.89
C GLU A 223 8.98 15.47 7.54
N PRO A 224 8.85 16.75 7.97
CA PRO A 224 9.93 17.45 8.68
C PRO A 224 10.51 16.67 9.86
N ASP A 225 9.69 15.90 10.56
CA ASP A 225 10.13 15.08 11.70
C ASP A 225 10.93 13.84 11.23
N ASP A 226 10.63 13.27 10.06
CA ASP A 226 11.46 12.22 9.45
C ASP A 226 12.86 12.75 9.14
N PHE A 227 12.94 13.96 8.57
CA PHE A 227 14.22 14.63 8.31
C PHE A 227 14.98 14.94 9.60
N ALA A 228 14.28 15.41 10.64
CA ALA A 228 14.89 15.69 11.94
C ALA A 228 15.39 14.42 12.64
N LEU A 229 14.67 13.30 12.50
CA LEU A 229 15.02 12.01 13.08
C LEU A 229 16.37 11.49 12.56
N ILE A 230 16.67 11.71 11.28
CA ILE A 230 17.91 11.21 10.64
C ILE A 230 19.01 12.29 10.51
N GLU A 231 18.86 13.43 11.17
CA GLU A 231 19.79 14.56 11.05
C GLU A 231 21.24 14.12 11.34
N GLY A 232 22.14 14.33 10.38
CA GLY A 232 23.54 13.94 10.45
C GLY A 232 23.84 12.47 10.08
N GLN A 233 22.83 11.70 9.67
CA GLN A 233 22.95 10.33 9.18
C GLN A 233 22.60 10.20 7.69
N GLU A 234 22.38 11.32 7.00
CA GLU A 234 21.91 11.35 5.63
C GLU A 234 22.92 10.70 4.68
N ILE A 235 22.41 9.94 3.71
CA ILE A 235 23.20 9.35 2.64
C ILE A 235 22.80 10.04 1.33
N GLU A 236 23.67 10.93 0.86
CA GLU A 236 23.34 11.84 -0.25
C GLU A 236 23.82 11.34 -1.61
N THR A 237 24.78 10.42 -1.64
CA THR A 237 25.38 9.95 -2.89
C THR A 237 25.26 8.44 -3.10
N LYS A 238 25.18 8.04 -4.38
CA LYS A 238 25.21 6.64 -4.83
C LYS A 238 26.40 5.86 -4.24
N SER A 239 27.57 6.50 -4.15
CA SER A 239 28.78 5.88 -3.61
C SER A 239 28.72 5.68 -2.10
N GLU A 240 28.18 6.64 -1.35
CA GLU A 240 27.98 6.52 0.09
C GLU A 240 26.96 5.42 0.40
N ALA A 241 25.86 5.34 -0.36
CA ALA A 241 24.87 4.27 -0.21
C ALA A 241 25.48 2.88 -0.43
N ILE A 242 26.30 2.71 -1.48
CA ILE A 242 27.00 1.43 -1.71
C ILE A 242 27.93 1.11 -0.53
N ALA A 243 28.76 2.06 -0.10
CA ALA A 243 29.72 1.86 0.99
C ALA A 243 29.03 1.58 2.34
N PHE A 244 27.87 2.18 2.57
CA PHE A 244 27.04 1.93 3.73
C PHE A 244 26.40 0.53 3.66
N CYS A 245 25.73 0.19 2.57
CA CYS A 245 25.06 -1.10 2.43
C CYS A 245 26.03 -2.30 2.38
N ASP A 246 27.28 -2.11 1.96
CA ASP A 246 28.33 -3.14 1.97
C ASP A 246 28.78 -3.55 3.39
N GLN A 247 28.28 -2.90 4.44
CA GLN A 247 28.50 -3.29 5.85
C GLN A 247 27.54 -4.41 6.31
N PHE A 248 26.49 -4.68 5.53
CA PHE A 248 25.49 -5.69 5.83
C PHE A 248 25.62 -6.90 4.90
N ASP A 249 24.95 -8.00 5.24
CA ASP A 249 24.88 -9.22 4.42
C ASP A 249 23.43 -9.69 4.25
N GLY A 250 23.19 -10.56 3.27
CA GLY A 250 21.91 -11.21 3.02
C GLY A 250 20.73 -10.24 2.92
N GLU A 251 19.64 -10.56 3.63
CA GLU A 251 18.37 -9.84 3.68
C GLU A 251 18.51 -8.35 4.05
N ILE A 252 19.36 -8.03 5.04
CA ILE A 252 19.61 -6.65 5.47
C ILE A 252 20.30 -5.87 4.34
N ARG A 253 21.31 -6.46 3.69
CA ARG A 253 21.96 -5.84 2.52
C ARG A 253 20.98 -5.66 1.36
N GLY A 254 20.12 -6.66 1.13
CA GLY A 254 19.06 -6.61 0.13
C GLY A 254 18.15 -5.41 0.33
N ALA A 255 17.63 -5.22 1.55
CA ALA A 255 16.79 -4.08 1.94
C ALA A 255 17.51 -2.75 1.73
N CYS A 256 18.73 -2.62 2.26
CA CYS A 256 19.52 -1.39 2.17
C CYS A 256 19.72 -0.96 0.71
N ILE A 257 20.13 -1.91 -0.15
CA ILE A 257 20.32 -1.62 -1.56
C ILE A 257 18.99 -1.27 -2.22
N SER A 258 17.92 -2.05 -2.06
CA SER A 258 16.65 -1.76 -2.74
C SER A 258 16.03 -0.42 -2.33
N GLU A 259 16.11 -0.05 -1.06
CA GLU A 259 15.53 1.21 -0.55
C GLU A 259 16.38 2.44 -0.86
N SER A 260 17.63 2.27 -1.29
CA SER A 260 18.50 3.35 -1.75
C SER A 260 18.13 3.91 -3.13
N TRP A 261 17.11 3.34 -3.79
CA TRP A 261 16.64 3.72 -5.13
C TRP A 261 16.41 5.24 -5.36
N PRO A 262 16.06 6.10 -4.37
CA PRO A 262 15.88 7.53 -4.63
C PRO A 262 17.13 8.19 -5.20
N LEU A 263 18.31 7.71 -4.81
CA LEU A 263 19.59 8.18 -5.32
C LEU A 263 19.82 7.80 -6.79
N TRP A 264 19.07 6.83 -7.32
CA TRP A 264 19.07 6.39 -8.72
C TRP A 264 17.76 6.72 -9.46
N ARG A 265 16.84 7.48 -8.87
CA ARG A 265 15.49 7.70 -9.42
C ARG A 265 15.49 8.10 -10.89
N GLU A 266 16.26 9.11 -11.26
CA GLU A 266 16.32 9.60 -12.65
C GLU A 266 16.86 8.54 -13.63
N ASP A 267 17.90 7.81 -13.23
CA ASP A 267 18.50 6.74 -14.04
C ASP A 267 17.51 5.58 -14.24
N LEU A 268 16.89 5.13 -13.15
CA LEU A 268 15.92 4.03 -13.16
C LEU A 268 14.68 4.38 -13.99
N GLN A 269 14.18 5.62 -13.95
CA GLN A 269 13.02 6.00 -14.76
C GLN A 269 13.33 6.19 -16.24
N SER A 270 14.59 6.51 -16.59
CA SER A 270 14.96 6.85 -17.97
C SER A 270 15.53 5.68 -18.77
N ASN A 271 16.05 4.64 -18.10
CA ASN A 271 16.74 3.56 -18.78
C ASN A 271 16.50 2.18 -18.10
N PRO A 272 15.77 1.26 -18.76
CA PRO A 272 15.55 -0.10 -18.25
C PRO A 272 16.83 -0.87 -17.88
N GLN A 273 17.96 -0.60 -18.56
CA GLN A 273 19.23 -1.23 -18.24
C GLN A 273 19.76 -0.82 -16.86
N GLU A 274 19.43 0.38 -16.38
CA GLU A 274 19.86 0.84 -15.05
C GLU A 274 19.20 0.02 -13.95
N THR A 275 17.99 -0.52 -14.15
CA THR A 275 17.39 -1.47 -13.20
C THR A 275 18.18 -2.78 -13.13
N VAL A 276 18.62 -3.29 -14.28
CA VAL A 276 19.46 -4.49 -14.34
C VAL A 276 20.79 -4.25 -13.63
N ASP A 277 21.44 -3.13 -13.94
CA ASP A 277 22.73 -2.78 -13.35
C ASP A 277 22.59 -2.55 -11.84
N PHE A 278 21.54 -1.84 -11.41
CA PHE A 278 21.19 -1.62 -10.01
C PHE A 278 21.04 -2.94 -9.25
N CYS A 279 20.14 -3.83 -9.67
CA CYS A 279 19.90 -5.09 -8.98
C CYS A 279 21.04 -6.11 -9.11
N SER A 280 21.88 -6.02 -10.14
CA SER A 280 23.07 -6.89 -10.28
C SER A 280 24.10 -6.73 -9.15
N ARG A 281 23.99 -5.67 -8.33
CA ARG A 281 24.77 -5.49 -7.09
C ARG A 281 24.48 -6.58 -6.05
N LEU A 282 23.37 -7.29 -6.20
CA LEU A 282 22.94 -8.40 -5.35
C LEU A 282 23.12 -9.77 -6.03
N LYS A 283 23.76 -9.86 -7.21
CA LYS A 283 23.90 -11.11 -8.01
C LYS A 283 24.54 -12.31 -7.29
N ASN A 284 25.24 -12.08 -6.19
CA ASN A 284 25.83 -13.15 -5.38
C ASN A 284 24.79 -13.83 -4.47
N ASP A 285 23.61 -13.23 -4.33
CA ASP A 285 22.43 -13.74 -3.65
C ASP A 285 21.22 -13.68 -4.59
N PRO A 286 20.91 -14.77 -5.32
CA PRO A 286 19.82 -14.77 -6.29
C PRO A 286 18.43 -14.47 -5.70
N LYS A 287 18.22 -14.73 -4.40
CA LYS A 287 16.97 -14.41 -3.72
C LYS A 287 16.82 -12.90 -3.61
N GLU A 288 17.84 -12.24 -3.09
CA GLU A 288 17.84 -10.78 -2.92
C GLU A 288 17.93 -10.04 -4.25
N GLU A 289 18.65 -10.58 -5.24
CA GLU A 289 18.61 -10.04 -6.61
C GLU A 289 17.19 -10.06 -7.17
N LYS A 290 16.47 -11.20 -7.09
CA LYS A 290 15.08 -11.28 -7.56
C LYS A 290 14.19 -10.29 -6.81
N ARG A 291 14.37 -10.16 -5.49
CA ARG A 291 13.59 -9.26 -4.65
C ARG A 291 13.83 -7.79 -5.01
N CYS A 292 15.07 -7.41 -5.31
CA CYS A 292 15.40 -6.08 -5.82
C CYS A 292 14.61 -5.75 -7.08
N TYR A 293 14.55 -6.67 -8.06
CA TYR A 293 13.75 -6.44 -9.26
C TYR A 293 12.28 -6.22 -8.94
N THR A 294 11.70 -7.03 -8.04
CA THR A 294 10.31 -6.84 -7.59
C THR A 294 10.12 -5.46 -6.96
N ALA A 295 10.98 -5.05 -6.03
CA ALA A 295 10.89 -3.75 -5.37
C ALA A 295 11.00 -2.59 -6.39
N ILE A 296 11.96 -2.65 -7.31
CA ILE A 296 12.18 -1.58 -8.29
C ILE A 296 11.05 -1.50 -9.32
N PHE A 297 10.52 -2.63 -9.80
CA PHE A 297 9.36 -2.60 -10.69
C PHE A 297 8.11 -2.05 -10.00
N TYR A 298 7.92 -2.34 -8.70
CA TYR A 298 6.85 -1.76 -7.89
C TYR A 298 6.99 -0.24 -7.79
N VAL A 299 8.19 0.23 -7.44
CA VAL A 299 8.50 1.67 -7.33
C VAL A 299 8.29 2.37 -8.67
N LEU A 300 8.84 1.83 -9.77
CA LEU A 300 8.73 2.45 -11.09
C LEU A 300 7.30 2.52 -11.61
N THR A 301 6.50 1.48 -11.34
CA THR A 301 5.06 1.49 -11.67
C THR A 301 4.33 2.58 -10.90
N ALA A 302 4.64 2.76 -9.60
CA ALA A 302 4.05 3.85 -8.80
C ALA A 302 4.52 5.24 -9.25
N LEU A 303 5.82 5.41 -9.54
CA LEU A 303 6.40 6.69 -9.97
C LEU A 303 5.93 7.15 -11.35
N SER A 304 5.50 6.21 -12.20
CA SER A 304 4.87 6.51 -13.48
C SER A 304 3.37 6.81 -13.34
N ASN A 305 2.85 6.94 -12.10
CA ASN A 305 1.43 7.13 -11.81
C ASN A 305 0.56 6.04 -12.47
N LEU A 306 1.05 4.80 -12.47
CA LEU A 306 0.38 3.63 -13.08
C LEU A 306 0.08 3.82 -14.59
N ASP A 307 0.90 4.59 -15.31
CA ASP A 307 0.78 4.79 -16.75
C ASP A 307 1.10 3.50 -17.51
N GLU A 308 0.08 2.89 -18.11
CA GLU A 308 0.17 1.61 -18.81
C GLU A 308 1.10 1.66 -20.02
N GLU A 309 1.12 2.78 -20.75
CA GLU A 309 1.96 2.95 -21.94
C GLU A 309 3.43 3.07 -21.52
N TRP A 310 3.71 3.88 -20.50
CA TRP A 310 5.04 4.01 -19.94
C TRP A 310 5.56 2.68 -19.41
N VAL A 311 4.76 1.98 -18.59
CA VAL A 311 5.15 0.67 -18.02
C VAL A 311 5.40 -0.35 -19.12
N SER A 312 4.53 -0.40 -20.13
CA SER A 312 4.69 -1.32 -21.27
C SER A 312 5.97 -1.04 -22.04
N ASN A 313 6.26 0.24 -22.34
CA ASN A 313 7.48 0.64 -23.04
C ASN A 313 8.73 0.34 -22.18
N TYR A 314 8.65 0.54 -20.87
CA TYR A 314 9.72 0.25 -19.95
C TYR A 314 10.02 -1.26 -19.87
N CYS A 315 8.99 -2.07 -19.62
CA CYS A 315 9.13 -3.53 -19.52
C CYS A 315 9.53 -4.16 -20.86
N THR A 316 9.13 -3.61 -22.00
CA THR A 316 9.62 -4.14 -23.30
C THR A 316 11.06 -3.72 -23.61
N GLY A 317 11.52 -2.61 -23.03
CA GLY A 317 12.90 -2.13 -23.16
C GLY A 317 13.91 -2.83 -22.24
N ILE A 318 13.45 -3.59 -21.23
CA ILE A 318 14.33 -4.35 -20.34
C ILE A 318 14.83 -5.65 -20.99
N GLU A 319 15.90 -6.23 -20.45
CA GLU A 319 16.42 -7.54 -20.87
C GLU A 319 15.30 -8.60 -20.92
N ALA A 320 15.27 -9.39 -21.99
CA ALA A 320 14.24 -10.40 -22.24
C ALA A 320 13.99 -11.36 -21.07
N SER A 321 15.05 -11.71 -20.32
CA SER A 321 14.97 -12.59 -19.15
C SER A 321 14.22 -11.98 -17.96
N ARG A 322 14.05 -10.65 -17.93
CA ARG A 322 13.37 -9.88 -16.87
C ARG A 322 12.00 -9.35 -17.27
N GLN A 323 11.63 -9.43 -18.54
CA GLN A 323 10.32 -8.99 -19.03
C GLN A 323 9.14 -9.64 -18.29
N PRO A 324 9.11 -10.98 -18.08
CA PRO A 324 7.99 -11.62 -17.36
C PRO A 324 7.78 -11.02 -15.96
N GLN A 325 8.88 -10.90 -15.19
CA GLN A 325 8.86 -10.34 -13.84
C GLN A 325 8.44 -8.86 -13.84
N CYS A 326 8.89 -8.06 -14.82
CA CYS A 326 8.52 -6.65 -14.94
C CYS A 326 7.02 -6.47 -15.11
N PHE A 327 6.42 -7.18 -16.07
CA PHE A 327 4.97 -7.12 -16.31
C PHE A 327 4.17 -7.64 -15.12
N ALA A 328 4.60 -8.77 -14.53
CA ALA A 328 3.95 -9.35 -13.37
C ALA A 328 3.90 -8.38 -12.20
N ASN A 329 5.07 -7.88 -11.79
CA ASN A 329 5.17 -7.00 -10.64
C ASN A 329 4.51 -5.63 -10.88
N ALA A 330 4.52 -5.12 -12.11
CA ALA A 330 3.76 -3.91 -12.44
C ALA A 330 2.24 -4.15 -12.35
N ALA A 331 1.74 -5.28 -12.85
CA ALA A 331 0.32 -5.61 -12.81
C ALA A 331 -0.18 -5.82 -11.36
N SER A 332 0.57 -6.54 -10.51
CA SER A 332 0.22 -6.67 -9.09
C SER A 332 0.29 -5.32 -8.36
N ARG A 333 1.28 -4.48 -8.67
CA ARG A 333 1.36 -3.13 -8.09
C ARG A 333 0.14 -2.27 -8.41
N MET A 334 -0.43 -2.37 -9.61
CA MET A 334 -1.65 -1.62 -9.97
C MET A 334 -2.82 -1.94 -9.03
N ILE A 335 -3.12 -3.22 -8.82
CA ILE A 335 -4.24 -3.66 -7.96
C ILE A 335 -3.93 -3.52 -6.47
N GLU A 336 -2.66 -3.57 -6.08
CA GLU A 336 -2.21 -3.24 -4.72
C GLU A 336 -2.42 -1.75 -4.42
N THR A 337 -2.15 -0.86 -5.38
CA THR A 337 -2.42 0.58 -5.21
C THR A 337 -3.90 0.85 -5.06
N ASP A 338 -4.71 0.29 -5.95
CA ASP A 338 -6.17 0.38 -5.84
C ASP A 338 -6.81 -0.73 -6.66
N TRP A 339 -7.76 -1.46 -6.07
CA TRP A 339 -8.49 -2.52 -6.77
C TRP A 339 -9.22 -2.01 -8.02
N ARG A 340 -9.55 -0.72 -8.10
CA ARG A 340 -10.15 -0.12 -9.31
C ARG A 340 -9.21 -0.14 -10.53
N ASN A 341 -7.94 -0.46 -10.34
CA ASN A 341 -6.97 -0.63 -11.44
C ASN A 341 -6.92 -2.06 -12.02
N ILE A 342 -7.85 -2.96 -11.66
CA ILE A 342 -7.93 -4.33 -12.22
C ILE A 342 -7.84 -4.34 -13.75
N ASP A 343 -8.60 -3.47 -14.43
CA ASP A 343 -8.60 -3.41 -15.89
C ASP A 343 -7.23 -3.04 -16.46
N ARG A 344 -6.52 -2.10 -15.81
CA ARG A 344 -5.16 -1.68 -16.19
C ARG A 344 -4.16 -2.80 -16.00
N ALA A 345 -4.25 -3.52 -14.88
CA ALA A 345 -3.39 -4.67 -14.60
C ALA A 345 -3.54 -5.78 -15.65
N ILE A 346 -4.79 -6.07 -16.04
CA ILE A 346 -5.10 -7.07 -17.06
C ILE A 346 -4.64 -6.59 -18.45
N ALA A 347 -4.77 -5.30 -18.74
CA ALA A 347 -4.27 -4.72 -19.98
C ALA A 347 -2.75 -4.86 -20.11
N LEU A 348 -1.98 -4.68 -19.03
CA LEU A 348 -0.54 -4.96 -19.02
C LEU A 348 -0.22 -6.43 -19.32
N CYS A 349 -0.91 -7.38 -18.68
CA CYS A 349 -0.68 -8.81 -18.96
C CYS A 349 -1.03 -9.16 -20.41
N LYS A 350 -2.02 -8.49 -21.01
CA LYS A 350 -2.34 -8.63 -22.43
C LYS A 350 -1.27 -8.04 -23.35
N VAL A 351 -0.58 -6.98 -22.95
CA VAL A 351 0.60 -6.50 -23.68
C VAL A 351 1.71 -7.56 -23.62
N ALA A 352 1.94 -8.15 -22.44
CA ALA A 352 2.90 -9.24 -22.25
C ALA A 352 2.61 -10.48 -23.13
N ASP A 353 1.33 -10.77 -23.46
CA ASP A 353 0.96 -11.84 -24.41
C ASP A 353 1.62 -11.61 -25.78
N GLY A 354 1.69 -10.36 -26.23
CA GLY A 354 2.31 -9.98 -27.50
C GLY A 354 3.80 -10.34 -27.59
N PHE A 355 4.44 -10.55 -26.44
CA PHE A 355 5.86 -10.93 -26.30
C PHE A 355 6.03 -12.38 -25.82
N GLY A 356 4.94 -13.10 -25.54
CA GLY A 356 4.98 -14.49 -25.07
C GLY A 356 5.49 -14.64 -23.63
N VAL A 357 5.27 -13.63 -22.78
CA VAL A 357 5.75 -13.60 -21.38
C VAL A 357 4.63 -13.32 -20.37
N SER A 358 3.37 -13.52 -20.75
CA SER A 358 2.19 -13.20 -19.95
C SER A 358 1.86 -14.20 -18.83
N ASP A 359 2.32 -15.45 -18.91
CA ASP A 359 1.99 -16.47 -17.92
C ASP A 359 2.38 -16.01 -16.50
N GLU A 360 3.60 -15.48 -16.31
CA GLU A 360 4.05 -14.97 -15.01
C GLU A 360 3.23 -13.75 -14.55
N CYS A 361 2.73 -12.94 -15.48
CA CYS A 361 1.87 -11.80 -15.17
C CYS A 361 0.51 -12.24 -14.63
N TYR A 362 -0.13 -13.21 -15.27
CA TYR A 362 -1.39 -13.75 -14.79
C TYR A 362 -1.24 -14.59 -13.53
N ASP A 363 -0.16 -15.38 -13.39
CA ASP A 363 0.17 -16.11 -12.16
C ASP A 363 0.31 -15.17 -10.96
N GLU A 364 0.95 -14.02 -11.16
CA GLU A 364 1.08 -12.99 -10.14
C GLU A 364 -0.30 -12.41 -9.76
N LEU A 365 -1.17 -12.11 -10.73
CA LEU A 365 -2.53 -11.65 -10.43
C LEU A 365 -3.34 -12.72 -9.67
N LEU A 366 -3.14 -14.01 -9.94
CA LEU A 366 -3.74 -15.09 -9.16
C LEU A 366 -3.20 -15.16 -7.73
N LEU A 367 -1.91 -14.89 -7.52
CA LEU A 367 -1.35 -14.77 -6.18
C LEU A 367 -1.99 -13.59 -5.44
N TYR A 368 -2.05 -12.44 -6.10
CA TYR A 368 -2.56 -11.20 -5.54
C TYR A 368 -4.07 -11.21 -5.31
N SER A 369 -4.85 -12.04 -6.00
CA SER A 369 -6.28 -12.16 -5.73
C SER A 369 -6.57 -12.59 -4.28
N SER A 370 -5.76 -13.49 -3.71
CA SER A 370 -5.91 -13.94 -2.31
C SER A 370 -4.93 -13.27 -1.34
N TYR A 371 -3.86 -12.67 -1.85
CA TYR A 371 -2.87 -11.96 -1.02
C TYR A 371 -3.33 -10.53 -0.68
N ASN A 372 -3.93 -9.84 -1.65
CA ASN A 372 -4.42 -8.48 -1.51
C ASN A 372 -5.87 -8.42 -1.02
N PHE A 373 -6.74 -9.32 -1.51
CA PHE A 373 -8.18 -9.28 -1.22
C PHE A 373 -8.64 -10.46 -0.36
N VAL A 374 -9.71 -10.21 0.39
CA VAL A 374 -10.41 -11.28 1.11
C VAL A 374 -11.16 -12.12 0.09
N ILE A 375 -10.96 -13.44 0.12
CA ILE A 375 -11.66 -14.36 -0.78
C ILE A 375 -13.18 -14.21 -0.63
N GLY A 376 -13.86 -14.04 -1.76
CA GLY A 376 -15.30 -13.80 -1.82
C GLY A 376 -15.73 -12.37 -1.52
N SER A 377 -14.79 -11.42 -1.40
CA SER A 377 -15.11 -9.99 -1.45
C SER A 377 -15.46 -9.54 -2.87
N GLU A 378 -16.06 -8.36 -3.00
CA GLU A 378 -16.41 -7.78 -4.30
C GLU A 378 -15.17 -7.58 -5.18
N GLU A 379 -14.07 -7.12 -4.59
CA GLU A 379 -12.79 -6.88 -5.26
C GLU A 379 -12.16 -8.20 -5.75
N PHE A 380 -12.21 -9.26 -4.93
CA PHE A 380 -11.76 -10.60 -5.33
C PHE A 380 -12.58 -11.11 -6.52
N ASP A 381 -13.91 -11.07 -6.43
CA ASP A 381 -14.80 -11.56 -7.47
C ASP A 381 -14.61 -10.78 -8.77
N GLN A 382 -14.47 -9.45 -8.68
CA GLN A 382 -14.23 -8.59 -9.84
C GLN A 382 -12.89 -8.89 -10.52
N LEU A 383 -11.81 -9.07 -9.76
CA LEU A 383 -10.53 -9.46 -10.33
C LEU A 383 -10.65 -10.82 -11.04
N CYS A 384 -11.17 -11.83 -10.35
CA CYS A 384 -11.29 -13.17 -10.91
C CYS A 384 -12.16 -13.21 -12.17
N ASP A 385 -13.29 -12.47 -12.20
CA ASP A 385 -14.17 -12.40 -13.37
C ASP A 385 -13.55 -11.68 -14.57
N SER A 386 -12.63 -10.76 -14.31
CA SER A 386 -11.97 -9.96 -15.36
C SER A 386 -10.81 -10.72 -16.02
N LEU A 387 -10.25 -11.74 -15.36
CA LEU A 387 -9.18 -12.57 -15.93
C LEU A 387 -9.67 -13.38 -17.15
N PRO A 388 -8.81 -13.61 -18.16
CA PRO A 388 -9.13 -14.49 -19.28
C PRO A 388 -9.05 -15.97 -18.86
N ASP A 389 -9.67 -16.86 -19.64
CA ASP A 389 -9.44 -18.31 -19.49
C ASP A 389 -7.99 -18.66 -19.89
N PRO A 390 -7.31 -19.59 -19.18
CA PRO A 390 -7.81 -20.43 -18.09
C PRO A 390 -7.70 -19.80 -16.69
N TRP A 391 -7.14 -18.60 -16.58
CA TRP A 391 -6.80 -17.94 -15.30
C TRP A 391 -8.03 -17.64 -14.45
N ARG A 392 -9.14 -17.23 -15.06
CA ARG A 392 -10.43 -17.05 -14.36
C ARG A 392 -10.85 -18.29 -13.56
N GLY A 393 -10.82 -19.45 -14.18
CA GLY A 393 -11.18 -20.71 -13.53
C GLY A 393 -10.23 -21.07 -12.37
N GLN A 394 -8.94 -20.78 -12.53
CA GLN A 394 -7.94 -21.00 -11.48
C GLN A 394 -8.12 -20.03 -10.30
N CYS A 395 -8.48 -18.77 -10.56
CA CYS A 395 -8.74 -17.76 -9.54
C CYS A 395 -9.87 -18.19 -8.60
N PHE A 396 -11.01 -18.62 -9.17
CA PHE A 396 -12.12 -19.15 -8.37
C PHE A 396 -11.83 -20.50 -7.71
N ALA A 397 -10.98 -21.36 -8.31
CA ALA A 397 -10.62 -22.62 -7.68
C ALA A 397 -9.87 -22.44 -6.35
N ARG A 398 -9.09 -21.36 -6.22
CA ARG A 398 -8.37 -21.03 -4.98
C ARG A 398 -9.30 -20.72 -3.79
N SER A 399 -10.57 -20.37 -4.04
CA SER A 399 -11.55 -20.13 -2.96
C SER A 399 -12.02 -21.42 -2.27
N ILE A 400 -11.63 -22.60 -2.77
CA ILE A 400 -12.10 -23.91 -2.29
C ILE A 400 -11.06 -24.59 -1.38
N ASP A 401 -9.79 -24.17 -1.45
CA ASP A 401 -8.64 -24.84 -0.79
C ASP A 401 -8.24 -24.22 0.59
N ILE A 402 -9.10 -23.37 1.17
CA ILE A 402 -8.95 -22.77 2.51
C ILE A 402 -10.12 -23.19 3.38
#